data_AF-A0A8T2T477-F1
#
_entry.id   AF-A0A8T2T477-F1
#
_cell.length_a   1.000
_cell.length_b   1.000
_cell.length_c   1.000
_cell.angle_alpha   90.00
_cell.angle_beta   90.00
_cell.angle_gamma   90.00
#
_symmetry.space_group_name_H-M   'P 1'
#
loop_
_entity.id
_entity.type
_entity.pdbx_description
1 polymer ?
#
loop_
_entity_poly.entity_id
_entity_poly.type
_entity_poly.pdbx_seq_one_letter_code
_entity_poly.pdbx_strand_id
1 'polypeptide(L)'
;MGTSVWRDTIALPSTDGHQVLSKVVIPDFAFLCTDDTLLKGAEGKIPTGVVGGAGLSRNPIALPSQISSKIPAVSRKFGYCLPSSTTRPGVIFFGDGPYVFQPGIDVSTLLRYTPIVSFSKEADSYFLQVKSISVAGVPLAIDSSLLDIKRNKTSRSYVGGTRFSSSVPYTQLTPVIYNSLISEFKKAAIAQGIKQVAAVSPFDLCFDASTATFSRVGYNVPQIDIALKGSGKSKTEIWQIYGANSVILVNKDVFCLAFRPTGEYESRSIVIGTYQQHEAFFQFDLVANRLGFLPSLPLIKTGCSNFKFS
;
A
#
# COMPACT_ATOMS: atom_id res chain seq x y z
N MET A 1 16.74 -0.61 -27.65
CA MET A 1 16.21 0.39 -26.68
C MET A 1 17.14 0.40 -25.49
N GLY A 2 18.00 1.42 -25.37
CA GLY A 2 19.06 1.45 -24.36
C GLY A 2 18.62 2.27 -23.15
N THR A 3 18.35 1.61 -22.02
CA THR A 3 18.35 2.30 -20.73
C THR A 3 19.79 2.62 -20.38
N SER A 4 20.06 3.89 -20.11
CA SER A 4 21.39 4.36 -19.68
C SER A 4 21.28 4.95 -18.29
N VAL A 5 22.32 4.72 -17.48
CA VAL A 5 22.43 5.30 -16.14
C VAL A 5 23.03 6.70 -16.28
N TRP A 6 22.29 7.70 -15.80
CA TRP A 6 22.70 9.09 -15.76
C TRP A 6 22.88 9.55 -14.33
N ARG A 7 23.61 10.66 -14.17
CA ARG A 7 23.81 11.34 -12.90
C ARG A 7 23.51 12.81 -13.10
N ASP A 8 22.74 13.35 -12.17
CA ASP A 8 22.48 14.78 -12.10
C ASP A 8 22.21 15.17 -10.65
N THR A 9 21.91 16.43 -10.42
CA THR A 9 21.60 16.99 -9.11
C THR A 9 20.10 16.94 -8.90
N ILE A 10 19.66 16.33 -7.79
CA ILE A 10 18.29 16.49 -7.31
C ILE A 10 18.26 17.41 -6.10
N ALA A 11 17.08 17.92 -5.77
CA ALA A 11 16.91 18.69 -4.56
C ALA A 11 15.56 18.39 -3.91
N LEU A 12 15.58 18.16 -2.61
CA LEU A 12 14.43 17.76 -1.80
C LEU A 12 14.29 18.68 -0.59
N PRO A 13 13.07 18.94 -0.09
CA PRO A 13 12.90 19.61 1.19
C PRO A 13 13.43 18.75 2.33
N SER A 14 14.18 19.34 3.26
CA SER A 14 14.43 18.75 4.58
C SER A 14 13.23 18.95 5.50
N THR A 15 13.19 18.18 6.58
CA THR A 15 12.12 18.20 7.57
C THR A 15 12.69 17.80 8.92
N ASP A 16 12.13 18.35 9.99
CA ASP A 16 12.33 17.89 11.38
C ASP A 16 11.28 16.84 11.81
N GLY A 17 10.50 16.34 10.85
CA GLY A 17 9.38 15.44 11.07
C GLY A 17 8.06 16.14 11.40
N HIS A 18 8.08 17.43 11.77
CA HIS A 18 6.89 18.24 12.07
C HIS A 18 6.49 19.12 10.90
N GLN A 19 7.48 19.67 10.20
CA GLN A 19 7.27 20.58 9.09
C GLN A 19 8.43 20.57 8.11
N VAL A 20 8.17 21.08 6.90
CA VAL A 20 9.23 21.34 5.93
C VAL A 20 10.15 22.46 6.44
N LEU A 21 11.45 22.28 6.24
CA LEU A 21 12.50 23.24 6.57
C LEU A 21 13.08 23.84 5.29
N SER A 22 14.35 23.57 5.01
CA SER A 22 15.10 24.14 3.88
C SER A 22 15.27 23.14 2.75
N LYS A 23 15.68 23.61 1.57
CA LYS A 23 16.04 22.72 0.47
C LYS A 23 17.40 22.08 0.74
N VAL A 24 17.53 20.77 0.47
CA VAL A 24 18.79 20.04 0.45
C VAL A 24 19.10 19.65 -0.99
N VAL A 25 20.32 19.95 -1.44
CA VAL A 25 20.80 19.64 -2.78
C VAL A 25 21.66 18.37 -2.69
N ILE A 26 21.36 17.39 -3.55
CA ILE A 26 22.01 16.08 -3.56
C ILE A 26 22.64 15.90 -4.95
N PRO A 27 23.96 16.17 -5.09
CA PRO A 27 24.65 16.00 -6.36
C PRO A 27 24.89 14.52 -6.68
N ASP A 28 25.21 14.25 -7.95
CA ASP A 28 25.60 12.92 -8.43
C ASP A 28 24.53 11.84 -8.14
N PHE A 29 23.26 12.21 -8.20
CA PHE A 29 22.13 11.31 -8.01
C PHE A 29 21.91 10.48 -9.28
N ALA A 30 21.98 9.16 -9.16
CA ALA A 30 21.84 8.25 -10.29
C ALA A 30 20.37 8.04 -10.66
N PHE A 31 20.04 8.03 -11.95
CA PHE A 31 18.70 7.71 -12.44
C PHE A 31 18.79 7.07 -13.84
N LEU A 32 17.67 6.50 -14.30
CA LEU A 32 17.60 5.89 -15.62
C LEU A 32 16.88 6.85 -16.58
N CYS A 33 17.51 7.12 -17.72
CA CYS A 33 16.83 7.72 -18.85
C CYS A 33 16.27 6.61 -19.75
N THR A 34 15.05 6.82 -20.20
CA THR A 34 14.31 5.92 -21.08
C THR A 34 13.52 6.77 -22.07
N ASP A 35 13.07 6.15 -23.17
CA ASP A 35 12.18 6.83 -24.11
C ASP A 35 10.75 6.93 -23.54
N ASP A 36 9.89 7.67 -24.23
CA ASP A 36 8.52 7.92 -23.78
C ASP A 36 7.61 6.68 -23.86
N THR A 37 8.09 5.54 -24.36
CA THR A 37 7.27 4.33 -24.50
C THR A 37 6.87 3.76 -23.15
N LEU A 38 7.73 3.90 -22.13
CA LEU A 38 7.40 3.51 -20.75
C LEU A 38 6.34 4.42 -20.12
N LEU A 39 6.17 5.64 -20.64
CA LEU A 39 5.09 6.53 -20.20
C LEU A 39 3.72 6.19 -20.83
N LYS A 40 3.74 5.37 -21.89
CA LYS A 40 2.57 4.95 -22.68
C LYS A 40 2.09 3.52 -22.32
N GLY A 41 2.63 2.92 -21.25
CA GLY A 41 2.46 1.50 -20.89
C GLY A 41 1.03 0.99 -20.68
N ALA A 42 0.87 -0.34 -20.81
CA ALA A 42 -0.37 -1.06 -21.16
C ALA A 42 -1.47 -1.20 -20.09
N GLU A 43 -1.24 -0.85 -18.81
CA GLU A 43 -2.21 -1.12 -17.73
C GLU A 43 -2.68 0.12 -16.95
N GLY A 44 -2.35 1.33 -17.43
CA GLY A 44 -2.86 2.56 -16.83
C GLY A 44 -2.28 3.79 -17.49
N LYS A 45 -3.12 4.82 -17.64
CA LYS A 45 -2.63 6.14 -18.05
C LYS A 45 -1.80 6.71 -16.90
N ILE A 46 -0.53 6.96 -17.14
CA ILE A 46 0.27 7.79 -16.23
C ILE A 46 -0.42 9.15 -16.08
N PRO A 47 -0.48 9.74 -14.87
CA PRO A 47 -1.10 11.05 -14.68
C PRO A 47 -0.51 12.11 -15.62
N THR A 48 -1.37 13.00 -16.13
CA THR A 48 -0.96 14.09 -17.01
C THR A 48 0.14 14.93 -16.37
N GLY A 49 1.20 15.22 -17.14
CA GLY A 49 2.35 16.04 -16.69
C GLY A 49 3.47 15.27 -16.00
N VAL A 50 3.32 13.95 -15.75
CA VAL A 50 4.39 13.11 -15.22
C VAL A 50 5.37 12.72 -16.32
N VAL A 51 6.67 12.87 -16.02
CA VAL A 51 7.78 12.59 -16.96
C VAL A 51 8.59 11.34 -16.61
N GLY A 52 8.20 10.61 -15.56
CA GLY A 52 8.91 9.43 -15.08
C GLY A 52 8.35 8.86 -13.78
N GLY A 53 9.03 7.87 -13.21
CA GLY A 53 8.67 7.24 -11.94
C GLY A 53 9.78 7.37 -10.89
N ALA A 54 9.40 7.52 -9.63
CA ALA A 54 10.31 7.54 -8.49
C ALA A 54 10.37 6.15 -7.84
N GLY A 55 11.48 5.45 -8.00
CA GLY A 55 11.68 4.11 -7.43
C GLY A 55 11.88 4.15 -5.92
N LEU A 56 11.02 3.46 -5.17
CA LEU A 56 11.13 3.28 -3.72
C LEU A 56 11.59 1.87 -3.32
N SER A 57 12.08 1.07 -4.26
CA SER A 57 12.47 -0.32 -4.04
C SER A 57 13.76 -0.46 -3.23
N ARG A 58 14.18 -1.71 -2.97
CA ARG A 58 15.45 -2.01 -2.27
C ARG A 58 16.69 -1.88 -3.16
N ASN A 59 16.50 -1.49 -4.42
CA ASN A 59 17.57 -1.36 -5.40
C ASN A 59 18.59 -0.28 -4.97
N PRO A 60 19.90 -0.46 -5.24
CA PRO A 60 20.93 0.54 -4.93
C PRO A 60 20.69 1.93 -5.53
N ILE A 61 20.04 2.04 -6.69
CA ILE A 61 19.73 3.33 -7.33
C ILE A 61 18.32 3.87 -6.99
N ALA A 62 17.57 3.19 -6.11
CA ALA A 62 16.28 3.72 -5.63
C ALA A 62 16.47 4.90 -4.66
N LEU A 63 15.45 5.76 -4.53
CA LEU A 63 15.47 6.95 -3.68
C LEU A 63 15.92 6.66 -2.24
N PRO A 64 15.35 5.67 -1.50
CA PRO A 64 15.77 5.42 -0.12
C PRO A 64 17.25 5.04 -0.01
N SER A 65 17.76 4.24 -0.94
CA SER A 65 19.16 3.79 -0.94
C SER A 65 20.12 4.93 -1.21
N GLN A 66 19.87 5.73 -2.25
CA GLN A 66 20.75 6.83 -2.62
C GLN A 66 20.73 7.99 -1.63
N ILE A 67 19.56 8.34 -1.09
CA ILE A 67 19.46 9.42 -0.10
C ILE A 67 20.24 9.05 1.16
N SER A 68 20.06 7.82 1.67
CA SER A 68 20.77 7.36 2.87
C SER A 68 22.29 7.20 2.67
N SER A 69 22.75 6.88 1.46
CA SER A 69 24.19 6.77 1.19
C SER A 69 24.88 8.14 1.01
N LYS A 70 24.14 9.14 0.51
CA LYS A 70 24.67 10.50 0.25
C LYS A 70 24.49 11.46 1.43
N ILE A 71 23.54 11.20 2.33
CA ILE A 71 23.28 12.03 3.51
C ILE A 71 23.48 11.16 4.77
N PRO A 72 24.65 11.21 5.43
CA PRO A 72 24.98 10.32 6.55
C PRO A 72 24.01 10.38 7.74
N ALA A 73 23.33 11.51 7.94
CA ALA A 73 22.33 11.67 9.00
C ALA A 73 20.98 10.98 8.69
N VAL A 74 20.77 10.51 7.46
CA VAL A 74 19.51 9.89 7.02
C VAL A 74 19.68 8.38 7.00
N SER A 75 19.06 7.70 7.96
CA SER A 75 18.97 6.24 7.97
C SER A 75 18.31 5.71 6.69
N ARG A 76 18.68 4.49 6.27
CA ARG A 76 18.08 3.79 5.12
C ARG A 76 16.67 3.28 5.46
N LYS A 77 15.76 4.22 5.71
CA LYS A 77 14.35 4.02 6.02
C LYS A 77 13.53 5.07 5.28
N PHE A 78 12.27 4.76 5.03
CA PHE A 78 11.32 5.76 4.55
C PHE A 78 9.94 5.49 5.09
N GLY A 79 9.18 6.55 5.34
CA GLY A 79 7.78 6.49 5.73
C GLY A 79 6.92 7.15 4.66
N TYR A 80 5.71 6.66 4.40
CA TYR A 80 4.76 7.40 3.59
C TYR A 80 3.34 7.32 4.11
N CYS A 81 2.55 8.31 3.70
CA CYS A 81 1.13 8.40 3.96
C CYS A 81 0.42 8.89 2.71
N LEU A 82 -0.36 8.02 2.06
CA LEU A 82 -1.10 8.37 0.86
C LEU A 82 -2.44 9.01 1.23
N PRO A 83 -2.79 10.19 0.71
CA PRO A 83 -4.07 10.83 1.03
C PRO A 83 -5.20 10.15 0.27
N SER A 84 -6.38 10.11 0.88
CA SER A 84 -7.64 9.80 0.19
C SER A 84 -8.13 10.97 -0.68
N SER A 85 -7.65 12.19 -0.37
CA SER A 85 -7.98 13.42 -1.10
C SER A 85 -7.13 13.57 -2.36
N THR A 86 -7.76 13.98 -3.46
CA THR A 86 -7.07 14.33 -4.70
C THR A 86 -6.62 15.80 -4.75
N THR A 87 -7.03 16.62 -3.78
CA THR A 87 -6.78 18.07 -3.75
C THR A 87 -5.71 18.48 -2.74
N ARG A 88 -5.35 17.57 -1.82
CA ARG A 88 -4.30 17.82 -0.82
C ARG A 88 -3.25 16.72 -0.88
N PRO A 89 -1.95 17.07 -0.84
CA PRO A 89 -0.88 16.09 -0.93
C PRO A 89 -0.84 15.21 0.32
N GLY A 90 -0.27 14.01 0.17
CA GLY A 90 0.32 13.27 1.29
C GLY A 90 1.83 13.49 1.31
N VAL A 91 2.53 12.68 2.09
CA VAL A 91 3.96 12.88 2.35
C VAL A 91 4.73 11.56 2.27
N ILE A 92 5.97 11.66 1.80
CA ILE A 92 7.00 10.62 1.92
C ILE A 92 8.16 11.24 2.71
N PHE A 93 8.56 10.57 3.77
CA PHE A 93 9.72 10.90 4.60
C PHE A 93 10.87 9.96 4.27
N PHE A 94 12.08 10.49 4.15
CA PHE A 94 13.31 9.68 4.09
C PHE A 94 14.08 9.86 5.39
N GLY A 95 14.43 8.76 6.04
CA GLY A 95 15.07 8.74 7.36
C GLY A 95 14.17 8.28 8.49
N ASP A 96 14.70 8.44 9.70
CA ASP A 96 13.98 8.15 10.93
C ASP A 96 12.90 9.19 11.23
N GLY A 97 11.99 8.84 12.13
CA GLY A 97 11.01 9.78 12.67
C GLY A 97 11.63 10.87 13.55
N PRO A 98 10.82 11.77 14.10
CA PRO A 98 9.37 11.64 14.23
C PRO A 98 8.61 11.86 12.92
N TYR A 99 7.36 11.40 12.84
CA TYR A 99 6.45 11.65 11.72
C TYR A 99 5.19 12.30 12.25
N VAL A 100 5.17 13.63 12.30
CA VAL A 100 4.17 14.37 13.05
C VAL A 100 3.12 14.97 12.12
N PHE A 101 1.88 14.59 12.36
CA PHE A 101 0.71 15.13 11.65
C PHE A 101 -0.08 16.04 12.58
N GLN A 102 -0.68 17.11 12.04
CA GLN A 102 -1.53 18.00 12.84
C GLN A 102 -2.65 17.20 13.54
N PRO A 103 -2.96 17.50 14.81
CA PRO A 103 -2.54 18.66 15.60
C PRO A 103 -1.24 18.45 16.44
N GLY A 104 -0.34 17.53 16.06
CA GLY A 104 0.89 17.23 16.80
C GLY A 104 1.07 15.76 17.16
N ILE A 105 0.48 14.86 16.36
CA ILE A 105 0.51 13.42 16.61
C ILE A 105 1.70 12.81 15.88
N ASP A 106 2.69 12.34 16.63
CA ASP A 106 3.80 11.55 16.11
C ASP A 106 3.39 10.09 15.91
N VAL A 107 3.13 9.71 14.66
CA VAL A 107 2.68 8.36 14.32
C VAL A 107 3.80 7.32 14.46
N SER A 108 5.07 7.73 14.55
CA SER A 108 6.20 6.79 14.72
C SER A 108 6.11 5.99 16.02
N THR A 109 5.47 6.56 17.04
CA THR A 109 5.24 5.93 18.36
C THR A 109 4.11 4.89 18.38
N LEU A 110 3.29 4.84 17.33
CA LEU A 110 2.08 4.02 17.26
C LEU A 110 2.22 2.84 16.29
N LEU A 111 3.38 2.67 15.66
CA LEU A 111 3.60 1.67 14.62
C LEU A 111 3.62 0.25 15.20
N ARG A 112 2.92 -0.66 14.51
CA ARG A 112 3.08 -2.11 14.65
C ARG A 112 4.05 -2.61 13.60
N TYR A 113 4.81 -3.66 13.90
CA TYR A 113 5.88 -4.12 13.02
C TYR A 113 5.71 -5.56 12.54
N THR A 114 5.86 -5.74 11.23
CA THR A 114 5.94 -7.05 10.57
C THR A 114 7.27 -7.19 9.82
N PRO A 115 7.90 -8.38 9.77
CA PRO A 115 9.11 -8.57 8.97
C PRO A 115 8.84 -8.39 7.47
N ILE A 116 9.76 -7.71 6.77
CA ILE A 116 9.81 -7.73 5.31
C ILE A 116 10.53 -9.02 4.90
N VAL A 117 9.90 -9.80 4.04
CA VAL A 117 10.44 -11.06 3.54
C VAL A 117 11.28 -10.78 2.29
N SER A 118 12.49 -11.33 2.22
CA SER A 118 13.30 -11.28 1.01
C SER A 118 12.97 -12.46 0.10
N PHE A 119 12.78 -12.20 -1.18
CA PHE A 119 12.63 -13.24 -2.20
C PHE A 119 13.66 -13.02 -3.30
N SER A 120 14.59 -13.96 -3.48
CA SER A 120 15.77 -13.75 -4.33
C SER A 120 15.49 -13.53 -5.82
N LYS A 121 14.33 -13.98 -6.33
CA LYS A 121 13.94 -13.74 -7.73
C LYS A 121 13.32 -12.35 -7.95
N GLU A 122 12.92 -11.68 -6.87
CA GLU A 122 12.36 -10.33 -6.86
C GLU A 122 12.99 -9.56 -5.70
N ALA A 123 14.32 -9.52 -5.64
CA ALA A 123 15.08 -9.06 -4.47
C ALA A 123 14.79 -7.61 -4.07
N ASP A 124 14.37 -6.79 -5.04
CA ASP A 124 14.06 -5.38 -4.87
C ASP A 124 12.65 -5.12 -4.33
N SER A 125 11.75 -6.11 -4.39
CA SER A 125 10.35 -6.01 -3.98
C SER A 125 10.16 -6.12 -2.47
N TYR A 126 9.06 -5.55 -1.97
CA TYR A 126 8.65 -5.63 -0.57
C TYR A 126 7.59 -6.70 -0.37
N PHE A 127 7.99 -7.86 0.13
CA PHE A 127 7.09 -8.95 0.47
C PHE A 127 6.71 -8.95 1.94
N LEU A 128 5.46 -9.31 2.19
CA LEU A 128 4.92 -9.61 3.52
C LEU A 128 4.52 -11.07 3.61
N GLN A 129 4.57 -11.59 4.83
CA GLN A 129 4.00 -12.89 5.17
C GLN A 129 2.60 -12.71 5.74
N VAL A 130 1.59 -12.93 4.90
CA VAL A 130 0.19 -13.04 5.32
C VAL A 130 -0.05 -14.46 5.83
N LYS A 131 -0.74 -14.59 6.96
CA LYS A 131 -1.15 -15.86 7.58
C LYS A 131 -2.60 -16.20 7.26
N SER A 132 -3.47 -15.20 7.28
CA SER A 132 -4.88 -15.35 6.95
C SER A 132 -5.50 -14.00 6.60
N ILE A 133 -6.65 -14.06 5.94
CA ILE A 133 -7.56 -12.93 5.75
C ILE A 133 -8.87 -13.31 6.43
N SER A 134 -9.51 -12.37 7.12
CA SER A 134 -10.86 -12.57 7.67
C SER A 134 -11.77 -11.39 7.36
N VAL A 135 -13.06 -11.66 7.34
CA VAL A 135 -14.13 -10.68 7.18
C VAL A 135 -15.03 -10.77 8.40
N ALA A 136 -15.24 -9.66 9.11
CA ALA A 136 -16.04 -9.62 10.34
C ALA A 136 -15.63 -10.73 11.35
N GLY A 137 -14.32 -11.00 11.46
CA GLY A 137 -13.76 -12.03 12.34
C GLY A 137 -13.83 -13.47 11.79
N VAL A 138 -14.48 -13.71 10.66
CA VAL A 138 -14.55 -15.04 10.03
C VAL A 138 -13.41 -15.21 9.01
N PRO A 139 -12.50 -16.19 9.20
CA PRO A 139 -11.43 -16.45 8.24
C PRO A 139 -11.95 -16.90 6.88
N LEU A 140 -11.30 -16.47 5.81
CA LEU A 140 -11.59 -16.95 4.46
C LEU A 140 -11.30 -18.44 4.33
N ALA A 141 -12.22 -19.18 3.73
CA ALA A 141 -12.09 -20.61 3.45
C ALA A 141 -11.19 -20.84 2.22
N ILE A 142 -9.88 -20.66 2.40
CA ILE A 142 -8.86 -20.86 1.36
C ILE A 142 -7.75 -21.80 1.85
N ASP A 143 -7.06 -22.45 0.91
CA ASP A 143 -5.81 -23.12 1.21
C ASP A 143 -4.74 -22.07 1.60
N SER A 144 -4.27 -22.11 2.84
CA SER A 144 -3.26 -21.18 3.35
C SER A 144 -1.94 -21.25 2.59
N SER A 145 -1.66 -22.38 1.91
CA SER A 145 -0.47 -22.55 1.08
C SER A 145 -0.48 -21.64 -0.16
N LEU A 146 -1.60 -20.99 -0.49
CA LEU A 146 -1.66 -19.94 -1.51
C LEU A 146 -0.96 -18.66 -1.04
N LEU A 147 -0.91 -18.40 0.26
CA LEU A 147 -0.33 -17.18 0.83
C LEU A 147 1.21 -17.23 0.86
N ASP A 148 1.78 -18.43 0.83
CA ASP A 148 3.23 -18.65 0.81
C ASP A 148 3.82 -18.58 -0.61
N ILE A 149 5.03 -18.03 -0.73
CA ILE A 149 5.79 -18.12 -1.97
C ILE A 149 6.30 -19.55 -2.13
N LYS A 150 5.88 -20.22 -3.20
CA LYS A 150 6.32 -21.59 -3.52
C LYS A 150 6.67 -21.74 -4.99
N ARG A 151 7.52 -22.73 -5.28
CA ARG A 151 7.85 -23.10 -6.66
C ARG A 151 6.60 -23.67 -7.34
N ASN A 152 6.31 -23.20 -8.55
CA ASN A 152 5.25 -23.78 -9.36
C ASN A 152 5.65 -25.21 -9.77
N LYS A 153 4.73 -26.18 -9.63
CA LYS A 153 4.99 -27.58 -9.96
C LYS A 153 5.15 -27.82 -11.46
N THR A 154 4.52 -26.99 -12.30
CA THR A 154 4.46 -27.19 -13.76
C THR A 154 5.40 -26.28 -14.54
N SER A 155 6.09 -25.34 -13.88
CA SER A 155 7.02 -24.41 -14.54
C SER A 155 8.21 -24.06 -13.64
N ARG A 156 9.20 -23.35 -14.19
CA ARG A 156 10.33 -22.81 -13.41
C ARG A 156 9.98 -21.51 -12.67
N SER A 157 8.71 -21.12 -12.62
CA SER A 157 8.25 -19.90 -11.94
C SER A 157 7.94 -20.15 -10.46
N TYR A 158 7.71 -19.06 -9.73
CA TYR A 158 7.25 -19.08 -8.35
C TYR A 158 5.90 -18.42 -8.29
N VAL A 159 5.01 -18.92 -7.43
CA VAL A 159 3.65 -18.39 -7.23
C VAL A 159 3.39 -18.13 -5.75
N GLY A 160 2.37 -17.36 -5.46
CA GLY A 160 1.97 -17.04 -4.10
C GLY A 160 2.75 -15.86 -3.49
N GLY A 161 2.57 -15.64 -2.20
CA GLY A 161 3.12 -14.47 -1.50
C GLY A 161 2.27 -13.21 -1.63
N THR A 162 2.66 -12.21 -0.84
CA THR A 162 2.02 -10.89 -0.79
C THR A 162 3.06 -9.80 -0.99
N ARG A 163 2.85 -8.88 -1.92
CA ARG A 163 3.76 -7.73 -2.14
C ARG A 163 3.01 -6.40 -2.16
N PHE A 164 3.69 -5.33 -1.79
CA PHE A 164 3.22 -3.97 -2.08
C PHE A 164 3.37 -3.64 -3.57
N SER A 165 2.47 -2.81 -4.05
CA SER A 165 2.56 -2.21 -5.36
C SER A 165 2.02 -0.79 -5.35
N SER A 166 2.75 0.12 -5.99
CA SER A 166 2.27 1.45 -6.35
C SER A 166 1.82 1.52 -7.81
N SER A 167 1.88 0.41 -8.55
CA SER A 167 1.51 0.34 -9.97
C SER A 167 0.07 -0.08 -10.21
N VAL A 168 -0.63 -0.57 -9.17
CA VAL A 168 -2.04 -0.96 -9.25
C VAL A 168 -2.87 -0.14 -8.25
N PRO A 169 -3.99 0.45 -8.67
CA PRO A 169 -4.80 1.29 -7.79
C PRO A 169 -5.50 0.46 -6.71
N TYR A 170 -6.01 -0.73 -7.05
CA TYR A 170 -6.77 -1.58 -6.14
C TYR A 170 -5.99 -2.85 -5.84
N THR A 171 -6.14 -3.36 -4.61
CA THR A 171 -5.54 -4.64 -4.23
C THR A 171 -6.08 -5.75 -5.12
N GLN A 172 -5.15 -6.49 -5.72
CA GLN A 172 -5.46 -7.63 -6.57
C GLN A 172 -5.26 -8.93 -5.80
N LEU A 173 -6.19 -9.86 -5.96
CA LEU A 173 -6.22 -11.16 -5.31
C LEU A 173 -6.35 -12.25 -6.36
N THR A 174 -5.66 -13.38 -6.18
CA THR A 174 -5.92 -14.54 -7.07
C THR A 174 -7.41 -14.88 -7.07
N PRO A 175 -7.99 -15.38 -8.18
CA PRO A 175 -9.42 -15.64 -8.28
C PRO A 175 -10.00 -16.45 -7.11
N VAL A 176 -9.26 -17.42 -6.58
CA VAL A 176 -9.67 -18.22 -5.40
C VAL A 176 -9.84 -17.34 -4.16
N ILE A 177 -8.86 -16.49 -3.86
CA ILE A 177 -8.90 -15.58 -2.70
C ILE A 177 -9.95 -14.48 -2.91
N TYR A 178 -10.02 -13.93 -4.13
CA TYR A 178 -10.97 -12.90 -4.52
C TYR A 178 -12.42 -13.35 -4.32
N ASN A 179 -12.77 -14.54 -4.84
CA ASN A 179 -14.12 -15.09 -4.73
C ASN A 179 -14.49 -15.40 -3.28
N SER A 180 -13.54 -15.91 -2.49
CA SER A 180 -13.75 -16.16 -1.05
C SER A 180 -14.00 -14.85 -0.30
N LEU A 181 -13.22 -13.79 -0.59
CA LEU A 181 -13.40 -12.47 0.00
C LEU A 181 -14.77 -11.88 -0.35
N ILE A 182 -15.17 -11.89 -1.62
CA ILE A 182 -16.48 -11.38 -2.06
C ILE A 182 -17.61 -12.12 -1.35
N SER A 183 -17.54 -13.45 -1.30
CA SER A 183 -18.57 -14.28 -0.71
C SER A 183 -18.77 -13.95 0.78
N GLU A 184 -17.69 -13.94 1.56
CA GLU A 184 -17.78 -13.63 3.00
C GLU A 184 -18.14 -12.17 3.25
N PHE A 185 -17.62 -11.22 2.47
CA PHE A 185 -17.98 -9.80 2.58
C PHE A 185 -19.46 -9.56 2.30
N LYS A 186 -19.98 -10.15 1.21
CA LYS A 186 -21.41 -10.07 0.88
C LYS A 186 -22.28 -10.62 2.01
N LYS A 187 -21.95 -11.81 2.52
CA LYS A 187 -22.67 -12.45 3.60
C LYS A 187 -22.69 -11.59 4.86
N ALA A 188 -21.53 -11.07 5.27
CA ALA A 188 -21.41 -10.22 6.44
C ALA A 188 -22.13 -8.87 6.26
N ALA A 189 -22.08 -8.27 5.06
CA ALA A 189 -22.75 -7.00 4.78
C ALA A 189 -24.29 -7.13 4.82
N ILE A 190 -24.83 -8.20 4.23
CA ILE A 190 -26.28 -8.49 4.29
C ILE A 190 -26.72 -8.72 5.74
N ALA A 191 -25.93 -9.43 6.53
CA ALA A 191 -26.22 -9.64 7.96
C ALA A 191 -26.20 -8.33 8.78
N GLN A 192 -25.48 -7.30 8.30
CA GLN A 192 -25.48 -5.95 8.87
C GLN A 192 -26.62 -5.06 8.34
N GLY A 193 -27.50 -5.58 7.48
CA GLY A 193 -28.60 -4.82 6.88
C GLY A 193 -28.20 -3.96 5.67
N ILE A 194 -26.99 -4.15 5.14
CA ILE A 194 -26.50 -3.41 3.97
C ILE A 194 -27.04 -4.07 2.71
N LYS A 195 -27.80 -3.32 1.91
CA LYS A 195 -28.50 -3.85 0.74
C LYS A 195 -27.57 -3.98 -0.46
N GLN A 196 -27.44 -5.19 -0.99
CA GLN A 196 -26.73 -5.42 -2.25
C GLN A 196 -27.50 -4.81 -3.43
N VAL A 197 -26.77 -4.19 -4.37
CA VAL A 197 -27.32 -3.69 -5.64
C VAL A 197 -26.56 -4.31 -6.82
N ALA A 198 -26.94 -3.94 -8.05
CA ALA A 198 -26.24 -4.37 -9.25
C ALA A 198 -24.76 -3.96 -9.20
N ALA A 199 -23.89 -4.85 -9.69
CA ALA A 199 -22.47 -4.59 -9.81
C ALA A 199 -22.21 -3.42 -10.77
N VAL A 200 -21.24 -2.57 -10.44
CA VAL A 200 -20.82 -1.43 -11.26
C VAL A 200 -19.37 -1.64 -11.64
N SER A 201 -19.13 -1.84 -12.93
CA SER A 201 -17.78 -2.04 -13.47
C SER A 201 -16.85 -0.90 -13.02
N PRO A 202 -15.61 -1.20 -12.58
CA PRO A 202 -14.95 -2.50 -12.63
C PRO A 202 -15.09 -3.33 -11.34
N PHE A 203 -16.17 -3.21 -10.57
CA PHE A 203 -16.32 -3.94 -9.31
C PHE A 203 -17.50 -4.92 -9.34
N ASP A 204 -17.31 -6.09 -8.74
CA ASP A 204 -18.25 -7.21 -8.83
C ASP A 204 -19.24 -7.28 -7.66
N LEU A 205 -19.00 -6.50 -6.59
CA LEU A 205 -19.85 -6.45 -5.40
C LEU A 205 -20.11 -5.01 -4.98
N CYS A 206 -21.36 -4.59 -5.11
CA CYS A 206 -21.80 -3.22 -4.80
C CYS A 206 -23.04 -3.21 -3.91
N PHE A 207 -23.20 -2.11 -3.18
CA PHE A 207 -24.25 -1.91 -2.18
C PHE A 207 -24.86 -0.52 -2.26
N ASP A 208 -26.09 -0.40 -1.79
CA ASP A 208 -26.82 0.86 -1.64
C ASP A 208 -26.20 1.68 -0.50
N ALA A 209 -25.64 2.84 -0.85
CA ALA A 209 -24.97 3.73 0.09
C ALA A 209 -25.90 4.26 1.20
N SER A 210 -27.21 4.36 0.93
CA SER A 210 -28.19 4.82 1.92
C SER A 210 -28.43 3.82 3.05
N THR A 211 -28.03 2.56 2.86
CA THR A 211 -28.25 1.47 3.84
C THR A 211 -27.06 1.25 4.76
N ALA A 212 -25.95 1.96 4.56
CA ALA A 212 -24.77 1.89 5.43
C ALA A 212 -24.56 3.22 6.15
N THR A 213 -24.30 3.17 7.45
CA THR A 213 -23.91 4.37 8.20
C THR A 213 -22.49 4.79 7.84
N PHE A 214 -22.18 6.08 7.99
CA PHE A 214 -20.85 6.62 7.70
C PHE A 214 -20.15 7.03 9.00
N SER A 215 -18.87 6.71 9.11
CA SER A 215 -18.02 7.02 10.26
C SER A 215 -16.75 7.76 9.81
N ARG A 216 -15.88 8.12 10.75
CA ARG A 216 -14.60 8.74 10.43
C ARG A 216 -13.67 7.83 9.61
N VAL A 217 -13.86 6.51 9.69
CA VAL A 217 -13.12 5.51 8.89
C VAL A 217 -13.93 5.02 7.70
N GLY A 218 -14.83 5.85 7.18
CA GLY A 218 -15.66 5.57 6.01
C GLY A 218 -16.96 4.85 6.35
N TYR A 219 -17.59 4.25 5.34
CA TYR A 219 -18.80 3.46 5.49
C TYR A 219 -18.60 2.34 6.53
N ASN A 220 -19.59 2.16 7.39
CA ASN A 220 -19.64 1.06 8.34
C ASN A 220 -20.03 -0.21 7.59
N VAL A 221 -19.02 -0.92 7.11
CA VAL A 221 -19.11 -2.18 6.36
C VAL A 221 -18.31 -3.26 7.10
N PRO A 222 -18.44 -4.55 6.75
CA PRO A 222 -17.64 -5.60 7.37
C PRO A 222 -16.14 -5.28 7.35
N GLN A 223 -15.51 -5.32 8.52
CA GLN A 223 -14.06 -5.12 8.64
C GLN A 223 -13.32 -6.28 7.96
N ILE A 224 -12.30 -5.96 7.17
CA ILE A 224 -11.38 -6.93 6.59
C ILE A 224 -10.08 -6.88 7.38
N ASP A 225 -9.64 -8.03 7.89
CA ASP A 225 -8.39 -8.15 8.64
C ASP A 225 -7.38 -8.98 7.86
N ILE A 226 -6.18 -8.43 7.68
CA ILE A 226 -5.03 -9.15 7.15
C ILE A 226 -4.12 -9.50 8.33
N ALA A 227 -4.06 -10.78 8.67
CA ALA A 227 -3.19 -11.28 9.72
C ALA A 227 -1.76 -11.43 9.18
N LEU A 228 -0.85 -10.59 9.64
CA LEU A 228 0.55 -10.56 9.24
C LEU A 228 1.41 -11.28 10.27
N LYS A 229 2.52 -11.87 9.83
CA LYS A 229 3.55 -12.36 10.76
C LYS A 229 4.10 -11.21 11.61
N GLY A 230 4.12 -11.34 12.92
CA GLY A 230 4.71 -10.34 13.83
C GLY A 230 6.21 -10.56 14.10
N SER A 231 6.79 -9.69 14.92
CA SER A 231 8.18 -9.81 15.39
C SER A 231 8.32 -10.92 16.45
N GLY A 232 8.44 -12.16 15.97
CA GLY A 232 8.60 -13.38 16.77
C GLY A 232 7.93 -14.58 16.10
N LYS A 233 8.35 -15.82 16.42
CA LYS A 233 7.83 -17.03 15.73
C LYS A 233 6.31 -17.18 15.84
N SER A 234 5.71 -16.78 16.95
CA SER A 234 4.27 -16.96 17.22
C SER A 234 3.46 -15.67 17.21
N LYS A 235 4.08 -14.49 17.02
CA LYS A 235 3.34 -13.22 17.00
C LYS A 235 2.61 -13.02 15.68
N THR A 236 1.46 -12.37 15.76
CA THR A 236 0.64 -11.97 14.61
C THR A 236 0.26 -10.52 14.82
N GLU A 237 0.49 -9.70 13.81
CA GLU A 237 0.04 -8.31 13.78
C GLU A 237 -1.14 -8.21 12.82
N ILE A 238 -2.20 -7.51 13.22
CA ILE A 238 -3.39 -7.36 12.38
C ILE A 238 -3.34 -6.01 11.68
N TRP A 239 -3.36 -6.05 10.35
CA TRP A 239 -3.64 -4.88 9.53
C TRP A 239 -5.13 -4.85 9.18
N GLN A 240 -5.82 -3.87 9.76
CA GLN A 240 -7.26 -3.69 9.64
C GLN A 240 -7.57 -2.77 8.46
N ILE A 241 -8.45 -3.22 7.57
CA ILE A 241 -8.94 -2.44 6.42
C ILE A 241 -10.39 -2.05 6.71
N TYR A 242 -10.60 -0.76 6.92
CA TYR A 242 -11.90 -0.15 7.21
C TYR A 242 -12.63 0.27 5.94
N GLY A 243 -13.89 0.73 6.06
CA GLY A 243 -14.71 1.21 4.95
C GLY A 243 -14.03 2.24 4.04
N ALA A 244 -13.24 3.15 4.61
CA ALA A 244 -12.46 4.14 3.87
C ALA A 244 -11.44 3.54 2.89
N ASN A 245 -11.08 2.26 3.07
CA ASN A 245 -10.05 1.55 2.31
C ASN A 245 -10.55 0.22 1.72
N SER A 246 -11.71 -0.27 2.16
CA SER A 246 -12.31 -1.51 1.65
C SER A 246 -13.34 -1.24 0.56
N VAL A 247 -14.07 -0.12 0.62
CA VAL A 247 -15.10 0.22 -0.37
C VAL A 247 -14.84 1.58 -1.02
N ILE A 248 -15.36 1.74 -2.24
CA ILE A 248 -15.27 2.97 -3.03
C ILE A 248 -16.66 3.41 -3.47
N LEU A 249 -16.94 4.71 -3.30
CA LEU A 249 -18.16 5.33 -3.81
C LEU A 249 -18.03 5.51 -5.33
N VAL A 250 -18.78 4.74 -6.12
CA VAL A 250 -18.72 4.79 -7.60
C VAL A 250 -19.67 5.82 -8.18
N ASN A 251 -20.72 6.17 -7.42
CA ASN A 251 -21.62 7.29 -7.66
C ASN A 251 -22.30 7.66 -6.33
N LYS A 252 -23.17 8.68 -6.33
CA LYS A 252 -23.82 9.19 -5.11
C LYS A 252 -24.62 8.15 -4.30
N ASP A 253 -25.09 7.08 -4.92
CA ASP A 253 -26.02 6.12 -4.31
C ASP A 253 -25.39 4.72 -4.13
N VAL A 254 -24.21 4.46 -4.70
CA VAL A 254 -23.62 3.12 -4.76
C VAL A 254 -22.15 3.15 -4.37
N PHE A 255 -21.78 2.31 -3.40
CA PHE A 255 -20.39 1.96 -3.15
C PHE A 255 -20.12 0.49 -3.47
N CYS A 256 -18.88 0.18 -3.82
CA CYS A 256 -18.45 -1.17 -4.20
C CYS A 256 -17.20 -1.62 -3.44
N LEU A 257 -17.05 -2.92 -3.24
CA LEU A 257 -15.84 -3.52 -2.67
C LEU A 257 -14.65 -3.27 -3.60
N ALA A 258 -13.65 -2.53 -3.11
CA ALA A 258 -12.55 -1.96 -3.89
C ALA A 258 -11.36 -2.93 -4.06
N PHE A 259 -11.65 -4.17 -4.46
CA PHE A 259 -10.67 -5.23 -4.74
C PHE A 259 -10.89 -5.76 -6.15
N ARG A 260 -9.83 -6.32 -6.76
CA ARG A 260 -9.88 -6.87 -8.12
C ARG A 260 -9.27 -8.28 -8.15
N PRO A 261 -9.68 -9.14 -9.10
CA PRO A 261 -8.93 -10.35 -9.39
C PRO A 261 -7.57 -9.98 -10.01
N THR A 262 -6.55 -10.79 -9.78
CA THR A 262 -5.27 -10.70 -10.51
C THR A 262 -5.47 -11.03 -11.98
N GLY A 263 -4.69 -10.37 -12.85
CA GLY A 263 -4.58 -10.77 -14.25
C GLY A 263 -3.90 -12.13 -14.43
N GLU A 264 -4.00 -12.71 -15.63
CA GLU A 264 -3.44 -14.03 -15.97
C GLU A 264 -1.93 -14.13 -15.73
N TYR A 265 -1.21 -13.02 -15.91
CA TYR A 265 0.25 -12.97 -15.80
C TYR A 265 0.77 -12.60 -14.41
N GLU A 266 -0.12 -12.32 -13.45
CA GLU A 266 0.29 -12.05 -12.08
C GLU A 266 0.38 -13.36 -11.31
N SER A 267 1.58 -13.61 -10.76
CA SER A 267 1.95 -14.85 -10.08
C SER A 267 1.82 -14.76 -8.56
N ARG A 268 1.67 -13.54 -8.01
CA ARG A 268 1.49 -13.31 -6.58
C ARG A 268 0.04 -13.55 -6.18
N SER A 269 -0.15 -14.05 -4.96
CA SER A 269 -1.51 -14.27 -4.43
C SER A 269 -2.22 -12.99 -4.06
N ILE A 270 -1.45 -12.01 -3.55
CA ILE A 270 -1.94 -10.71 -3.11
C ILE A 270 -0.96 -9.64 -3.60
N VAL A 271 -1.48 -8.68 -4.37
CA VAL A 271 -0.77 -7.47 -4.74
C VAL A 271 -1.49 -6.30 -4.09
N ILE A 272 -0.92 -5.78 -3.00
CA ILE A 272 -1.51 -4.67 -2.24
C ILE A 272 -1.44 -3.40 -3.09
N GLY A 273 -2.61 -2.89 -3.48
CA GLY A 273 -2.74 -1.66 -4.28
C GLY A 273 -2.79 -0.39 -3.42
N THR A 274 -2.71 0.78 -4.04
CA THR A 274 -2.60 2.06 -3.34
C THR A 274 -3.87 2.48 -2.62
N TYR A 275 -5.05 2.09 -3.10
CA TYR A 275 -6.35 2.43 -2.47
C TYR A 275 -6.46 1.90 -1.04
N GLN A 276 -6.01 0.66 -0.81
CA GLN A 276 -5.97 0.07 0.53
C GLN A 276 -4.92 0.72 1.44
N GLN A 277 -3.98 1.49 0.88
CA GLN A 277 -2.93 2.20 1.60
C GLN A 277 -3.31 3.65 1.96
N HIS A 278 -4.43 4.18 1.42
CA HIS A 278 -4.86 5.54 1.73
C HIS A 278 -5.12 5.73 3.23
N GLU A 279 -4.79 6.91 3.76
CA GLU A 279 -4.99 7.24 5.17
C GLU A 279 -4.32 6.27 6.16
N ALA A 280 -3.44 5.40 5.70
CA ALA A 280 -2.59 4.52 6.50
C ALA A 280 -1.15 5.01 6.39
N PHE A 281 -0.37 4.77 7.45
CA PHE A 281 1.07 5.08 7.45
C PHE A 281 1.89 3.81 7.35
N PHE A 282 2.88 3.81 6.48
CA PHE A 282 3.82 2.71 6.30
C PHE A 282 5.25 3.20 6.42
N GLN A 283 6.04 2.59 7.31
CA GLN A 283 7.46 2.81 7.47
C GLN A 283 8.24 1.57 7.02
N PHE A 284 9.03 1.71 5.96
CA PHE A 284 9.95 0.69 5.49
C PHE A 284 11.31 0.89 6.15
N ASP A 285 11.62 0.05 7.13
CA ASP A 285 12.92 0.02 7.79
C ASP A 285 13.81 -1.01 7.10
N LEU A 286 14.64 -0.54 6.15
CA LEU A 286 15.49 -1.41 5.34
C LEU A 286 16.74 -1.89 6.09
N VAL A 287 17.05 -1.26 7.23
CA VAL A 287 18.15 -1.67 8.12
C VAL A 287 17.69 -2.88 8.95
N ALA A 288 16.51 -2.80 9.56
CA ALA A 288 15.94 -3.89 10.36
C ALA A 288 15.12 -4.90 9.55
N ASN A 289 14.97 -4.71 8.24
CA ASN A 289 14.13 -5.52 7.34
C ASN A 289 12.71 -5.73 7.89
N ARG A 290 12.03 -4.63 8.23
CA ARG A 290 10.67 -4.66 8.77
C ARG A 290 9.83 -3.51 8.22
N LEU A 291 8.53 -3.73 8.20
CA LEU A 291 7.51 -2.74 7.88
C LEU A 291 6.82 -2.34 9.18
N GLY A 292 6.95 -1.07 9.55
CA GLY A 292 6.08 -0.42 10.52
C GLY A 292 4.79 0.01 9.84
N PHE A 293 3.63 -0.18 10.47
CA PHE A 293 2.36 0.29 9.90
C PHE A 293 1.40 0.81 10.98
N LEU A 294 0.60 1.80 10.59
CA LEU A 294 -0.58 2.28 11.31
C LEU A 294 -1.78 2.17 10.35
N PRO A 295 -2.76 1.28 10.64
CA PRO A 295 -3.82 0.94 9.70
C PRO A 295 -4.69 2.10 9.20
N SER A 296 -4.91 3.13 10.04
CA SER A 296 -5.79 4.24 9.70
C SER A 296 -5.54 5.43 10.63
N LEU A 297 -5.04 6.53 10.07
CA LEU A 297 -4.86 7.83 10.73
C LEU A 297 -6.19 8.47 11.18
N PRO A 298 -7.30 8.33 10.44
CA PRO A 298 -8.59 8.84 10.90
C PRO A 298 -8.98 8.34 12.29
N LEU A 299 -8.62 7.11 12.70
CA LEU A 299 -8.90 6.59 14.04
C LEU A 299 -8.33 7.49 15.15
N ILE A 300 -7.14 8.05 14.92
CA ILE A 300 -6.42 8.91 15.86
C ILE A 300 -6.67 10.40 15.57
N LYS A 301 -7.75 10.76 14.86
CA LYS A 301 -8.18 12.14 14.59
C LYS A 301 -7.18 12.96 13.74
N THR A 302 -6.46 12.31 12.83
CA THR A 302 -5.66 13.00 11.80
C THR A 302 -5.80 12.31 10.44
N GLY A 303 -4.98 12.69 9.45
CA GLY A 303 -5.00 12.13 8.10
C GLY A 303 -3.72 12.43 7.35
N CYS A 304 -3.49 11.74 6.24
CA CYS A 304 -2.23 11.87 5.50
C CYS A 304 -1.98 13.27 4.93
N SER A 305 -3.05 14.04 4.69
CA SER A 305 -2.96 15.43 4.25
C SER A 305 -2.70 16.46 5.37
N ASN A 306 -2.55 16.01 6.61
CA ASN A 306 -2.37 16.90 7.77
C ASN A 306 -0.88 17.11 8.13
N PHE A 307 0.05 16.72 7.26
CA PHE A 307 1.46 17.11 7.43
C PHE A 307 1.65 18.59 7.08
N LYS A 308 2.49 19.30 7.85
CA LYS A 308 2.70 20.74 7.68
C LYS A 308 3.75 21.02 6.61
N PHE A 309 3.31 21.26 5.38
CA PHE A 309 4.18 21.70 4.29
C PHE A 309 4.55 23.18 4.33
N SER A 310 3.81 23.99 5.11
CA SER A 310 3.98 25.43 5.30
C SER A 310 3.53 25.86 6.69
#